data_AF-A0A537I8H9-F1
#
_entry.id   AF-A0A537I8H9-F1
#
_cell.length_a   1.000
_cell.length_b   1.000
_cell.length_c   1.000
_cell.angle_alpha   90.00
_cell.angle_beta   90.00
_cell.angle_gamma   90.00
#
_symmetry.space_group_name_H-M   'P 1'
#
loop_
_entity.id
_entity.type
_entity.pdbx_description
1 polymer ?
#
loop_
_entity_poly.entity_id
_entity_poly.type
_entity_poly.pdbx_seq_one_letter_code
_entity_poly.pdbx_strand_id
1 'polypeptide(L)'
;METRHTIDPLQPKTWQIDQIEKGSEGYLYHCILCDEALILSKQQINPRKIKLVFDGTCPSCGFELDRVLGCRASLLPAGRRLLTSLKCRDPELLREPDDQIEYQTRRGSNLPRDVQPGITTGIESLDRALILKTGQFVFLEGEPSHALSLLLCVRATLSQGLDSDVVFVDAGNLFDTYTISQHIVNLGLESGRVQQRIHLSRAFTHHQVHSLIVEKLTAALDEYGARFAVVSDITALF
;
A
#
# COMPACT_ATOMS: atom_id res chain seq x y z
N MET A 1 -5.26 -49.08 7.00
CA MET A 1 -4.62 -48.53 8.21
C MET A 1 -4.82 -47.03 8.15
N GLU A 2 -5.70 -46.51 9.01
CA GLU A 2 -6.31 -45.18 8.92
C GLU A 2 -5.30 -44.02 8.98
N THR A 3 -5.33 -43.15 7.97
CA THR A 3 -4.64 -41.85 7.96
C THR A 3 -5.47 -40.83 8.75
N ARG A 4 -5.17 -40.67 10.04
CA ARG A 4 -5.70 -39.56 10.85
C ARG A 4 -5.11 -38.23 10.37
N HIS A 5 -5.83 -37.49 9.56
CA HIS A 5 -5.58 -36.08 9.31
C HIS A 5 -6.12 -35.25 10.48
N THR A 6 -5.35 -35.08 11.56
CA THR A 6 -5.67 -34.12 12.62
C THR A 6 -5.25 -32.72 12.20
N ILE A 7 -6.18 -32.00 11.56
CA ILE A 7 -6.15 -30.54 11.53
C ILE A 7 -6.44 -30.09 12.96
N ASP A 8 -5.41 -29.67 13.70
CA ASP A 8 -5.63 -29.14 15.04
C ASP A 8 -6.39 -27.81 14.93
N PRO A 9 -7.46 -27.61 15.72
CA PRO A 9 -8.24 -26.39 15.68
C PRO A 9 -7.39 -25.21 16.17
N LEU A 10 -7.39 -24.13 15.39
CA LEU A 10 -6.87 -22.84 15.84
C LEU A 10 -7.76 -22.30 16.96
N GLN A 11 -7.15 -21.75 18.01
CA GLN A 11 -7.90 -21.06 19.05
C GLN A 11 -8.62 -19.85 18.45
N PRO A 12 -9.92 -19.64 18.74
CA PRO A 12 -10.73 -18.68 18.01
C PRO A 12 -10.30 -17.24 18.22
N LYS A 13 -9.68 -16.90 19.36
CA LYS A 13 -9.24 -15.53 19.67
C LYS A 13 -7.73 -15.39 19.72
N THR A 14 -7.24 -14.27 19.20
CA THR A 14 -5.79 -13.96 19.11
C THR A 14 -5.08 -14.03 20.46
N TRP A 15 -5.71 -13.54 21.54
CA TRP A 15 -5.14 -13.58 22.90
C TRP A 15 -4.91 -15.00 23.45
N GLN A 16 -5.61 -16.01 22.93
CA GLN A 16 -5.42 -17.42 23.30
C GLN A 16 -4.20 -18.02 22.60
N ILE A 17 -3.79 -17.44 21.47
CA ILE A 17 -2.61 -17.85 20.71
C ILE A 17 -1.36 -17.21 21.30
N ASP A 18 -1.46 -15.98 21.80
CA ASP A 18 -0.33 -15.24 22.39
C ASP A 18 0.22 -15.88 23.69
N GLN A 19 -0.45 -16.91 24.24
CA GLN A 19 0.01 -17.70 25.38
C GLN A 19 1.07 -18.77 25.02
N ILE A 20 1.42 -18.90 23.74
CA ILE A 20 2.42 -19.87 23.27
C ILE A 20 3.84 -19.34 23.56
N GLU A 21 4.53 -19.97 24.52
CA GLU A 21 5.88 -19.52 24.94
C GLU A 21 7.03 -20.11 24.08
N LYS A 22 6.77 -21.18 23.31
CA LYS A 22 7.78 -21.87 22.48
C LYS A 22 7.20 -22.23 21.12
N GLY A 23 7.77 -21.65 20.07
CA GLY A 23 7.35 -21.88 18.69
C GLY A 23 8.37 -21.35 17.68
N SER A 24 8.14 -21.66 16.41
CA SER A 24 8.83 -20.98 15.30
C SER A 24 8.09 -19.71 14.92
N GLU A 25 8.79 -18.73 14.33
CA GLU A 25 8.14 -17.57 13.73
C GLU A 25 7.14 -18.00 12.64
N GLY A 26 6.00 -17.34 12.63
CA GLY A 26 4.94 -17.52 11.66
C GLY A 26 4.07 -16.26 11.54
N TYR A 27 3.00 -16.38 10.76
CA TYR A 27 2.10 -15.30 10.38
C TYR A 27 0.69 -15.64 10.85
N LEU A 28 0.13 -14.81 11.72
CA LEU A 28 -1.24 -14.88 12.20
C LEU A 28 -2.11 -13.93 11.38
N TYR A 29 -3.05 -14.51 10.65
CA TYR A 29 -4.13 -13.80 9.97
C TYR A 29 -5.33 -13.75 10.89
N HIS A 30 -5.83 -12.54 11.14
CA HIS A 30 -6.92 -12.31 12.08
C HIS A 30 -7.86 -11.21 11.60
N CYS A 31 -9.06 -11.18 12.17
CA CYS A 31 -9.96 -10.06 12.02
C CYS A 31 -9.51 -8.93 12.96
N ILE A 32 -9.15 -7.76 12.43
CA ILE A 32 -8.75 -6.61 13.25
C ILE A 32 -9.91 -5.99 14.05
N LEU A 33 -11.16 -6.31 13.69
CA LEU A 33 -12.36 -5.76 14.33
C LEU A 33 -12.80 -6.56 15.56
N CYS A 34 -12.72 -7.90 15.50
CA CYS A 34 -13.24 -8.78 16.54
C CYS A 34 -12.22 -9.79 17.07
N ASP A 35 -10.94 -9.62 16.69
CA ASP A 35 -9.82 -10.45 17.11
C ASP A 35 -10.00 -11.95 16.86
N GLU A 36 -10.83 -12.30 15.87
CA GLU A 36 -10.99 -13.68 15.43
C GLU A 36 -9.71 -14.13 14.72
N ALA A 37 -9.06 -15.17 15.25
CA ALA A 37 -7.94 -15.80 14.60
C ALA A 37 -8.43 -16.70 13.47
N LEU A 38 -8.02 -16.39 12.25
CA LEU A 38 -8.47 -17.07 11.05
C LEU A 38 -7.49 -18.18 10.68
N ILE A 39 -6.22 -17.85 10.54
CA ILE A 39 -5.16 -18.76 10.09
C ILE A 39 -3.85 -18.41 10.78
N LEU A 40 -3.10 -19.41 11.25
CA LEU A 40 -1.72 -19.26 11.70
C LEU A 40 -0.83 -20.16 10.83
N SER A 41 0.11 -19.56 10.09
CA SER A 41 0.92 -20.26 9.09
C SER A 41 2.40 -20.00 9.28
N LYS A 42 3.25 -20.97 8.95
CA LYS A 42 4.71 -20.77 8.92
C LYS A 42 5.15 -19.83 7.79
N GLN A 43 4.42 -19.81 6.69
CA GLN A 43 4.71 -18.99 5.51
C GLN A 43 3.60 -17.96 5.30
N GLN A 44 3.93 -16.84 4.66
CA GLN A 44 2.91 -15.90 4.22
C GLN A 44 2.01 -16.55 3.17
N ILE A 45 0.72 -16.32 3.33
CA ILE A 45 -0.35 -16.74 2.43
C ILE A 45 -0.97 -15.48 1.83
N ASN A 46 -1.26 -15.53 0.53
CA ASN A 46 -1.96 -14.45 -0.16
C ASN A 46 -3.32 -14.17 0.51
N PRO A 47 -3.61 -12.92 0.92
CA PRO A 47 -4.89 -12.52 1.50
C PRO A 47 -6.12 -12.95 0.69
N ARG A 48 -6.01 -13.06 -0.64
CA ARG A 48 -7.10 -13.54 -1.51
C ARG A 48 -7.47 -14.99 -1.25
N LYS A 49 -6.50 -15.88 -1.02
CA LYS A 49 -6.78 -17.28 -0.65
C LYS A 49 -7.53 -17.36 0.67
N ILE A 50 -7.11 -16.54 1.63
CA ILE A 50 -7.75 -16.45 2.95
C ILE A 50 -9.20 -16.00 2.81
N LYS A 51 -9.44 -14.95 2.02
CA LYS A 51 -10.80 -14.49 1.72
C LYS A 51 -11.62 -15.61 1.09
N LEU A 52 -11.08 -16.33 0.11
CA LEU A 52 -11.78 -17.42 -0.58
C LEU A 52 -12.23 -18.54 0.39
N VAL A 53 -11.35 -19.00 1.27
CA VAL A 53 -11.67 -20.10 2.19
C VAL A 53 -12.66 -19.73 3.32
N PHE A 54 -12.95 -18.43 3.48
CA PHE A 54 -13.94 -17.88 4.41
C PHE A 54 -15.08 -17.12 3.69
N ASP A 55 -15.29 -17.35 2.39
CA ASP A 55 -16.34 -16.69 1.58
C ASP A 55 -16.34 -15.15 1.66
N GLY A 56 -15.17 -14.55 1.80
CA GLY A 56 -14.98 -13.10 1.85
C GLY A 56 -15.44 -12.44 3.16
N THR A 57 -15.94 -13.18 4.14
CA THR A 57 -16.48 -12.61 5.39
C THR A 57 -15.82 -13.20 6.63
N CYS A 58 -15.71 -12.40 7.69
CA CYS A 58 -15.21 -12.87 8.97
C CYS A 58 -16.23 -13.85 9.57
N PRO A 59 -15.83 -15.08 9.90
CA PRO A 59 -16.76 -16.11 10.36
C PRO A 59 -17.27 -15.88 11.80
N SER A 60 -16.73 -14.88 12.51
CA SER A 60 -17.22 -14.46 13.84
C SER A 60 -18.14 -13.24 13.77
N CYS A 61 -17.76 -12.17 13.08
CA CYS A 61 -18.52 -10.91 13.09
C CYS A 61 -19.28 -10.62 11.79
N GLY A 62 -19.09 -11.42 10.73
CA GLY A 62 -19.78 -11.27 9.45
C GLY A 62 -19.28 -10.15 8.54
N PHE A 63 -18.32 -9.32 8.99
CA PHE A 63 -17.77 -8.24 8.18
C PHE A 63 -16.88 -8.73 7.04
N GLU A 64 -16.87 -7.99 5.94
CA GLU A 64 -16.03 -8.26 4.77
C GLU A 64 -14.54 -8.25 5.11
N LEU A 65 -13.86 -9.37 4.84
CA LEU A 65 -12.43 -9.55 5.06
C LEU A 65 -11.58 -8.62 4.18
N ASP A 66 -12.14 -8.02 3.13
CA ASP A 66 -11.46 -6.97 2.36
C ASP A 66 -11.04 -5.78 3.23
N ARG A 67 -11.82 -5.47 4.27
CA ARG A 67 -11.59 -4.31 5.14
C ARG A 67 -10.98 -4.68 6.49
N VAL A 68 -11.18 -5.91 6.94
CA VAL A 68 -10.89 -6.30 8.33
C VAL A 68 -9.83 -7.39 8.47
N LEU A 69 -9.26 -7.90 7.37
CA LEU A 69 -8.20 -8.92 7.43
C LEU A 69 -6.85 -8.28 7.77
N GLY A 70 -6.33 -8.57 8.95
CA GLY A 70 -4.99 -8.22 9.39
C GLY A 70 -4.03 -9.41 9.33
N CYS A 71 -2.74 -9.12 9.27
CA CYS A 71 -1.67 -10.10 9.37
C CYS A 71 -0.57 -9.57 10.30
N ARG A 72 -0.16 -10.37 11.28
CA ARG A 72 0.96 -10.04 12.19
C ARG A 72 1.88 -11.23 12.39
N ALA A 73 3.13 -10.97 12.77
CA ALA A 73 4.04 -12.02 13.19
C ALA A 73 3.54 -12.64 14.51
N SER A 74 3.64 -13.97 14.65
CA SER A 74 3.24 -14.71 15.84
C SER A 74 4.02 -16.03 15.95
N LEU A 75 3.91 -16.71 17.09
CA LEU A 75 4.58 -17.98 17.34
C LEU A 75 3.70 -19.15 16.92
N LEU A 76 4.21 -19.94 15.98
CA LEU A 76 3.60 -21.19 15.55
C LEU A 76 4.13 -22.35 16.40
N PRO A 77 3.25 -23.20 16.98
CA PRO A 77 3.67 -24.37 17.74
C PRO A 77 4.63 -25.28 16.95
N ALA A 78 5.65 -25.80 17.64
CA ALA A 78 6.67 -26.64 17.02
C ALA A 78 6.05 -27.85 16.29
N GLY A 79 6.56 -28.15 15.09
CA GLY A 79 6.09 -29.26 14.26
C GLY A 79 4.82 -28.98 13.45
N ARG A 80 4.18 -27.81 13.63
CA ARG A 80 3.04 -27.37 12.81
C ARG A 80 3.51 -26.49 11.66
N ARG A 81 2.80 -26.57 10.53
CA ARG A 81 3.03 -25.70 9.34
C ARG A 81 1.88 -24.73 9.10
N LEU A 82 0.67 -25.14 9.45
CA LEU A 82 -0.57 -24.40 9.23
C LEU A 82 -1.60 -24.82 10.28
N LEU A 83 -2.30 -23.86 10.86
CA LEU A 83 -3.46 -24.02 11.72
C LEU A 83 -4.55 -23.09 11.21
N THR A 84 -5.79 -23.58 11.15
CA THR A 84 -6.93 -22.82 10.62
C THR A 84 -8.08 -22.82 11.61
N SER A 85 -8.91 -21.79 11.54
CA SER A 85 -10.23 -21.82 12.19
C SER A 85 -11.02 -23.03 11.68
N LEU A 86 -11.84 -23.63 12.56
CA LEU A 86 -12.75 -24.72 12.21
C LEU A 86 -13.77 -24.33 11.13
N LYS A 87 -13.99 -23.03 10.95
CA LYS A 87 -14.92 -22.48 9.94
C LYS A 87 -14.25 -22.28 8.57
N CYS A 88 -12.99 -22.70 8.41
CA CYS A 88 -12.28 -22.72 7.14
C CYS A 88 -12.83 -23.86 6.27
N ARG A 89 -13.35 -23.54 5.08
CA ARG A 89 -14.01 -24.54 4.21
C ARG A 89 -13.04 -25.50 3.54
N ASP A 90 -11.90 -24.99 3.07
CA ASP A 90 -10.91 -25.78 2.33
C ASP A 90 -9.48 -25.41 2.75
N PRO A 91 -8.96 -26.05 3.80
CA PRO A 91 -7.60 -25.81 4.30
C PRO A 91 -6.49 -26.26 3.33
N GLU A 92 -6.78 -27.12 2.35
CA GLU A 92 -5.75 -27.63 1.43
C GLU A 92 -5.31 -26.55 0.43
N LEU A 93 -6.22 -25.67 0.00
CA LEU A 93 -5.90 -24.50 -0.84
C LEU A 93 -4.86 -23.55 -0.21
N LEU A 94 -4.73 -23.58 1.11
CA LEU A 94 -3.77 -22.77 1.87
C LEU A 94 -2.40 -23.46 2.01
N ARG A 95 -2.33 -24.78 1.80
CA ARG A 95 -1.09 -25.56 1.90
C ARG A 95 -0.27 -25.54 0.63
N GLU A 96 -0.95 -25.46 -0.51
CA GLU A 96 -0.29 -25.21 -1.77
C GLU A 96 0.41 -23.86 -1.66
N PRO A 97 1.75 -23.81 -1.76
CA PRO A 97 2.45 -22.54 -1.82
C PRO A 97 1.77 -21.73 -2.92
N ASP A 98 1.49 -20.47 -2.64
CA ASP A 98 1.14 -19.57 -3.73
C ASP A 98 2.17 -19.80 -4.84
N ASP A 99 1.70 -20.11 -6.05
CA ASP A 99 2.47 -19.81 -7.25
C ASP A 99 3.03 -18.43 -6.94
N GLN A 100 4.36 -18.30 -6.94
CA GLN A 100 4.96 -17.00 -6.70
C GLN A 100 4.34 -16.11 -7.77
N ILE A 101 3.32 -15.34 -7.38
CA ILE A 101 2.85 -14.21 -8.15
C ILE A 101 4.00 -13.25 -7.93
N GLU A 102 5.09 -13.49 -8.68
CA GLU A 102 6.09 -12.49 -8.88
C GLU A 102 5.30 -11.34 -9.48
N TYR A 103 5.11 -10.31 -8.65
CA TYR A 103 4.65 -9.01 -9.10
C TYR A 103 5.76 -8.47 -9.99
N GLN A 104 5.84 -9.01 -11.21
CA GLN A 104 6.77 -8.54 -12.21
C GLN A 104 6.22 -7.21 -12.70
N THR A 105 6.95 -6.14 -12.41
CA THR A 105 6.65 -4.84 -12.97
C THR A 105 6.82 -4.92 -14.48
N ARG A 106 5.70 -5.08 -15.19
CA ARG A 106 5.71 -5.16 -16.65
C ARG A 106 5.65 -3.75 -17.23
N ARG A 107 6.62 -3.46 -18.08
CA ARG A 107 6.61 -2.23 -18.86
C ARG A 107 5.75 -2.44 -20.10
N GLY A 108 4.70 -1.63 -20.25
CA GLY A 108 3.83 -1.67 -21.44
C GLY A 108 4.42 -1.00 -22.69
N SER A 109 5.51 -0.24 -22.58
CA SER A 109 6.14 0.48 -23.70
C SER A 109 7.52 -0.07 -24.06
N ASN A 110 7.80 -0.16 -25.37
CA ASN A 110 9.10 -0.61 -25.90
C ASN A 110 10.03 0.55 -26.31
N LEU A 111 9.66 1.80 -26.01
CA LEU A 111 10.46 2.97 -26.41
C LEU A 111 11.85 2.95 -25.73
N PRO A 112 12.94 3.18 -26.45
CA PRO A 112 14.27 3.31 -25.87
C PRO A 112 14.31 4.43 -24.81
N ARG A 113 15.10 4.24 -23.74
CA ARG A 113 15.32 5.25 -22.71
C ARG A 113 16.81 5.50 -22.53
N ASP A 114 17.35 6.42 -23.31
CA ASP A 114 18.75 6.89 -23.15
C ASP A 114 18.81 8.15 -22.29
N VAL A 115 18.20 8.17 -21.10
CA VAL A 115 18.18 9.38 -20.28
C VAL A 115 18.10 9.07 -18.78
N GLN A 116 18.82 9.87 -17.99
CA GLN A 116 18.72 9.93 -16.53
C GLN A 116 17.30 10.31 -16.07
N PRO A 117 16.75 9.69 -15.01
CA PRO A 117 15.48 10.11 -14.44
C PRO A 117 15.59 11.51 -13.83
N GLY A 118 14.51 12.30 -13.94
CA GLY A 118 14.40 13.57 -13.23
C GLY A 118 14.01 13.40 -11.75
N ILE A 119 13.25 12.35 -11.44
CA ILE A 119 12.87 11.97 -10.09
C ILE A 119 12.76 10.44 -9.99
N THR A 120 13.14 9.89 -8.84
CA THR A 120 13.00 8.46 -8.52
C THR A 120 11.93 8.25 -7.46
N THR A 121 11.26 7.10 -7.49
CA THR A 121 10.35 6.63 -6.44
C THR A 121 11.12 6.07 -5.24
N GLY A 122 12.35 5.58 -5.44
CA GLY A 122 13.13 4.85 -4.43
C GLY A 122 12.72 3.39 -4.29
N ILE A 123 11.79 2.92 -5.13
CA ILE A 123 11.39 1.53 -5.23
C ILE A 123 12.05 0.98 -6.49
N GLU A 124 13.08 0.15 -6.32
CA GLU A 124 13.95 -0.27 -7.43
C GLU A 124 13.18 -0.88 -8.62
N SER A 125 12.18 -1.72 -8.34
CA SER A 125 11.36 -2.35 -9.38
C SER A 125 10.54 -1.33 -10.17
N LEU A 126 10.01 -0.29 -9.49
CA LEU A 126 9.31 0.81 -10.14
C LEU A 126 10.27 1.71 -10.89
N ASP A 127 11.41 2.09 -10.31
CA ASP A 127 12.37 2.99 -10.97
C ASP A 127 13.00 2.34 -12.22
N ARG A 128 13.16 1.02 -12.21
CA ARG A 128 13.58 0.25 -13.39
C ARG A 128 12.52 0.26 -14.49
N ALA A 129 11.24 0.17 -14.12
CA ALA A 129 10.13 0.16 -15.08
C ALA A 129 9.68 1.57 -15.52
N LEU A 130 9.74 2.55 -14.63
CA LEU A 130 9.23 3.92 -14.72
C LEU A 130 10.41 4.90 -14.57
N ILE A 131 10.76 5.56 -15.67
CA ILE A 131 11.76 6.65 -15.68
C ILE A 131 10.94 7.91 -15.88
N LEU A 132 10.73 8.62 -14.78
CA LEU A 132 10.01 9.87 -14.71
C LEU A 132 10.96 11.01 -15.06
N LYS A 133 10.60 11.82 -16.06
CA LYS A 133 11.38 12.97 -16.52
C LYS A 133 10.59 14.26 -16.34
N THR A 134 11.31 15.35 -16.15
CA THR A 134 10.73 16.69 -16.21
C THR A 134 10.12 16.95 -17.60
N GLY A 135 8.99 17.66 -17.64
CA GLY A 135 8.25 17.92 -18.87
C GLY A 135 7.34 16.77 -19.33
N GLN A 136 7.26 15.68 -18.57
CA GLN A 136 6.27 14.63 -18.80
C GLN A 136 4.99 14.90 -18.02
N PHE A 137 3.88 14.49 -18.63
CA PHE A 137 2.61 14.33 -17.96
C PHE A 137 2.38 12.84 -17.71
N VAL A 138 2.14 12.46 -16.46
CA VAL A 138 2.08 11.06 -16.01
C VAL A 138 0.79 10.83 -15.26
N PHE A 139 0.06 9.77 -15.64
CA PHE A 139 -1.11 9.29 -14.92
C PHE A 139 -0.74 8.08 -14.06
N LEU A 140 -1.19 8.09 -12.81
CA LEU A 140 -1.11 6.96 -11.90
C LEU A 140 -2.54 6.48 -11.60
N GLU A 141 -2.83 5.23 -11.93
CA GLU A 141 -4.14 4.61 -11.72
C GLU A 141 -4.03 3.34 -10.87
N GLY A 142 -5.00 3.17 -9.98
CA GLY A 142 -5.09 2.04 -9.05
C GLY A 142 -4.85 2.44 -7.60
N GLU A 143 -5.17 1.51 -6.70
CA GLU A 143 -5.11 1.70 -5.24
C GLU A 143 -3.81 2.35 -4.71
N PRO A 144 -2.58 1.97 -5.14
CA PRO A 144 -1.35 2.56 -4.58
C PRO A 144 -1.02 3.95 -5.14
N SER A 145 -1.76 4.46 -6.13
CA SER A 145 -1.42 5.69 -6.87
C SER A 145 -1.34 6.92 -5.98
N HIS A 146 -2.25 7.02 -5.01
CA HIS A 146 -2.28 8.13 -4.09
C HIS A 146 -1.08 8.12 -3.13
N ALA A 147 -0.79 6.97 -2.50
CA ALA A 147 0.40 6.85 -1.65
C ALA A 147 1.70 7.12 -2.43
N LEU A 148 1.78 6.64 -3.68
CA LEU A 148 2.92 6.89 -4.55
C LEU A 148 3.07 8.38 -4.90
N SER A 149 1.97 9.10 -5.12
CA SER A 149 2.04 10.53 -5.43
C SER A 149 2.51 11.36 -4.22
N LEU A 150 2.07 11.02 -3.01
CA LEU A 150 2.57 11.64 -1.77
C LEU A 150 4.06 11.35 -1.53
N LEU A 151 4.51 10.12 -1.77
CA LEU A 151 5.93 9.77 -1.72
C LEU A 151 6.75 10.62 -2.70
N LEU A 152 6.27 10.78 -3.94
CA LEU A 152 6.94 11.60 -4.95
C LEU A 152 6.98 13.09 -4.55
N CYS A 153 5.97 13.61 -3.87
CA CYS A 153 6.00 14.98 -3.33
C CYS A 153 7.16 15.16 -2.34
N VAL A 154 7.36 14.23 -1.40
CA VAL A 154 8.48 14.30 -0.46
C VAL A 154 9.81 14.18 -1.20
N ARG A 155 9.93 13.22 -2.13
CA ARG A 155 11.19 12.99 -2.87
C ARG A 155 11.57 14.15 -3.80
N ALA A 156 10.60 14.88 -4.34
CA ALA A 156 10.86 16.06 -5.16
C ALA A 156 11.63 17.16 -4.41
N THR A 157 11.45 17.24 -3.08
CA THR A 157 12.15 18.21 -2.22
C THR A 157 13.60 17.83 -1.90
N LEU A 158 14.06 16.65 -2.30
CA LEU A 158 15.41 16.16 -2.03
C LEU A 158 16.41 16.67 -3.06
N SER A 159 17.65 16.89 -2.62
CA SER A 159 18.79 17.20 -3.51
C SER A 159 19.09 16.07 -4.51
N GLN A 160 18.84 14.82 -4.13
CA GLN A 160 18.93 13.65 -5.01
C GLN A 160 17.68 13.45 -5.87
N GLY A 161 16.64 14.27 -5.66
CA GLY A 161 15.44 14.36 -6.47
C GLY A 161 15.50 15.58 -7.38
N LEU A 162 14.49 16.46 -7.30
CA LEU A 162 14.40 17.68 -8.10
C LEU A 162 14.96 18.92 -7.38
N ASP A 163 15.27 18.80 -6.09
CA ASP A 163 15.52 19.90 -5.16
C ASP A 163 14.54 21.06 -5.33
N SER A 164 13.26 20.74 -5.41
CA SER A 164 12.23 21.67 -5.84
C SER A 164 11.07 21.71 -4.86
N ASP A 165 10.41 22.86 -4.82
CA ASP A 165 9.09 22.99 -4.24
C ASP A 165 8.07 22.23 -5.10
N VAL A 166 6.94 21.90 -4.49
CA VAL A 166 5.89 21.05 -5.05
C VAL A 166 4.56 21.77 -4.96
N VAL A 167 3.80 21.77 -6.05
CA VAL A 167 2.40 22.21 -6.04
C VAL A 167 1.49 20.98 -6.03
N PHE A 168 0.63 20.88 -5.03
CA PHE A 168 -0.35 19.81 -4.91
C PHE A 168 -1.77 20.38 -5.04
N VAL A 169 -2.46 20.00 -6.12
CA VAL A 169 -3.88 20.30 -6.34
C VAL A 169 -4.69 19.10 -5.88
N ASP A 170 -5.46 19.28 -4.81
CA ASP A 170 -6.26 18.22 -4.21
C ASP A 170 -7.72 18.32 -4.61
N ALA A 171 -8.11 17.59 -5.67
CA ALA A 171 -9.49 17.55 -6.16
C ALA A 171 -10.33 16.46 -5.49
N GLY A 172 -9.70 15.36 -5.06
CA GLY A 172 -10.39 14.25 -4.37
C GLY A 172 -10.47 14.38 -2.84
N ASN A 173 -9.95 15.45 -2.25
CA ASN A 173 -9.75 15.58 -0.80
C ASN A 173 -8.98 14.38 -0.21
N LEU A 174 -7.90 14.00 -0.90
CA LEU A 174 -7.08 12.84 -0.57
C LEU A 174 -5.77 13.23 0.12
N PHE A 175 -5.37 14.51 0.13
CA PHE A 175 -4.08 14.88 0.70
C PHE A 175 -3.98 14.51 2.19
N ASP A 176 -3.00 13.67 2.53
CA ASP A 176 -2.77 13.17 3.89
C ASP A 176 -1.41 13.62 4.46
N THR A 177 -1.45 14.51 5.43
CA THR A 177 -0.27 15.02 6.14
C THR A 177 0.43 13.94 6.97
N TYR A 178 -0.28 12.91 7.42
CA TYR A 178 0.31 11.80 8.18
C TYR A 178 1.17 10.93 7.27
N THR A 179 0.68 10.56 6.09
CA THR A 179 1.46 9.83 5.08
C THR A 179 2.71 10.62 4.64
N ILE A 180 2.59 11.94 4.42
CA ILE A 180 3.76 12.81 4.15
C ILE A 180 4.77 12.74 5.31
N SER A 181 4.30 12.88 6.55
CA SER A 181 5.15 12.83 7.74
C SER A 181 5.85 11.48 7.89
N GLN A 182 5.15 10.39 7.57
CA GLN A 182 5.73 9.05 7.59
C GLN A 182 6.84 8.91 6.54
N HIS A 183 6.65 9.43 5.33
CA HIS A 183 7.69 9.42 4.30
C HIS A 183 8.91 10.25 4.69
N ILE A 184 8.70 11.42 5.30
CA ILE A 184 9.78 12.27 5.84
C ILE A 184 10.62 11.50 6.86
N VAL A 185 9.96 10.84 7.83
CA VAL A 185 10.64 10.04 8.87
C VAL A 185 11.40 8.87 8.24
N ASN A 186 10.76 8.13 7.33
CA ASN A 186 11.38 6.98 6.67
C ASN A 186 12.61 7.37 5.83
N LEU A 187 12.66 8.60 5.33
CA LEU A 187 13.78 9.14 4.56
C LEU A 187 14.80 9.90 5.41
N GLY A 188 14.61 10.01 6.73
CA GLY A 188 15.51 10.69 7.65
C GLY A 188 15.59 12.21 7.42
N LEU A 189 14.48 12.84 7.05
CA LEU A 189 14.43 14.26 6.68
C LEU A 189 13.92 15.16 7.82
N GLU A 190 14.30 16.43 7.76
CA GLU A 190 13.78 17.47 8.65
C GLU A 190 12.36 17.87 8.24
N SER A 191 11.36 17.47 9.05
CA SER A 191 9.94 17.59 8.72
C SER A 191 9.49 19.01 8.35
N GLY A 192 9.87 20.00 9.17
CA GLY A 192 9.47 21.39 8.94
C GLY A 192 9.95 21.95 7.60
N ARG A 193 11.14 21.52 7.14
CA ARG A 193 11.69 21.96 5.85
C ARG A 193 10.93 21.36 4.67
N VAL A 194 10.58 20.08 4.74
CA VAL A 194 9.86 19.41 3.64
C VAL A 194 8.44 19.92 3.53
N GLN A 195 7.71 20.04 4.67
CA GLN A 195 6.32 20.49 4.66
C GLN A 195 6.16 21.91 4.12
N GLN A 196 7.10 22.82 4.41
CA GLN A 196 7.10 24.19 3.89
C GLN A 196 7.29 24.29 2.38
N ARG A 197 7.81 23.24 1.73
CA ARG A 197 8.05 23.17 0.28
C ARG A 197 6.90 22.52 -0.48
N ILE A 198 5.84 22.09 0.19
CA ILE A 198 4.66 21.46 -0.42
C ILE A 198 3.48 22.43 -0.32
N HIS A 199 3.13 23.05 -1.45
CA HIS A 199 2.08 24.05 -1.57
C HIS A 199 0.76 23.39 -1.97
N LEU A 200 -0.16 23.29 -1.02
CA LEU A 200 -1.44 22.61 -1.19
C LEU A 200 -2.56 23.58 -1.57
N SER A 201 -3.33 23.26 -2.60
CA SER A 201 -4.61 23.91 -2.91
C SER A 201 -5.70 22.86 -3.07
N ARG A 202 -6.85 23.06 -2.39
CA ARG A 202 -8.00 22.14 -2.45
C ARG A 202 -9.09 22.69 -3.35
N ALA A 203 -9.67 21.82 -4.16
CA ALA A 203 -10.91 22.09 -4.89
C ALA A 203 -12.08 21.34 -4.24
N PHE A 204 -13.24 21.99 -4.24
CA PHE A 204 -14.52 21.45 -3.75
C PHE A 204 -15.58 21.39 -4.85
N THR A 205 -15.28 21.92 -6.04
CA THR A 205 -16.17 21.90 -7.21
C THR A 205 -15.38 21.67 -8.49
N HIS A 206 -16.03 21.13 -9.51
CA HIS A 206 -15.41 20.96 -10.84
C HIS A 206 -14.92 22.29 -11.43
N HIS A 207 -15.64 23.39 -11.19
CA HIS A 207 -15.21 24.74 -11.59
C HIS A 207 -13.90 25.16 -10.91
N GLN A 208 -13.72 24.81 -9.63
CA GLN A 208 -12.47 25.08 -8.91
C GLN A 208 -11.33 24.19 -9.43
N VAL A 209 -11.58 22.91 -9.72
CA VAL A 209 -10.57 22.03 -10.36
C VAL A 209 -10.10 22.64 -11.68
N HIS A 210 -11.05 23.04 -12.54
CA HIS A 210 -10.73 23.70 -13.81
C HIS A 210 -9.89 24.96 -13.60
N SER A 211 -10.31 25.88 -12.73
CA SER A 211 -9.57 27.12 -12.48
C SER A 211 -8.17 26.85 -11.90
N LEU A 212 -8.03 25.91 -10.97
CA LEU A 212 -6.72 25.56 -10.40
C LEU A 212 -5.77 24.99 -11.46
N ILE A 213 -6.24 24.10 -12.33
CA ILE A 213 -5.39 23.43 -13.32
C ILE A 213 -5.12 24.33 -14.53
N VAL A 214 -6.16 24.90 -15.13
CA VAL A 214 -6.07 25.58 -16.44
C VAL A 214 -5.60 27.02 -16.29
N GLU A 215 -6.02 27.71 -15.23
CA GLU A 215 -5.77 29.15 -15.08
C GLU A 215 -4.61 29.45 -14.11
N LYS A 216 -4.49 28.69 -13.02
CA LYS A 216 -3.61 29.06 -11.89
C LYS A 216 -2.34 28.23 -11.76
N LEU A 217 -2.32 26.99 -12.25
CA LEU A 217 -1.22 26.05 -11.99
C LEU A 217 0.13 26.60 -12.48
N THR A 218 0.19 27.12 -13.71
CA THR A 218 1.43 27.67 -14.27
C THR A 218 1.96 28.82 -13.42
N ALA A 219 1.09 29.77 -13.04
CA ALA A 219 1.49 30.90 -12.21
C ALA A 219 1.98 30.44 -10.82
N ALA A 220 1.33 29.44 -10.23
CA ALA A 220 1.77 28.87 -8.95
C ALA A 220 3.12 28.15 -9.05
N LEU A 221 3.38 27.44 -10.16
CA LEU A 221 4.69 26.81 -10.40
C LEU A 221 5.80 27.86 -10.49
N ASP A 222 5.55 28.97 -11.19
CA ASP A 222 6.51 30.07 -11.30
C ASP A 222 6.71 30.80 -9.96
N GLU A 223 5.63 31.10 -9.23
CA GLU A 223 5.66 31.80 -7.94
C GLU A 223 6.48 31.03 -6.89
N TYR A 224 6.28 29.72 -6.80
CA TYR A 224 6.96 28.87 -5.82
C TYR A 224 8.28 28.29 -6.33
N GLY A 225 8.68 28.55 -7.58
CA GLY A 225 9.84 27.91 -8.20
C GLY A 225 9.70 26.37 -8.26
N ALA A 226 8.48 25.88 -8.35
CA ALA A 226 8.16 24.46 -8.32
C ALA A 226 8.31 23.83 -9.71
N ARG A 227 8.98 22.67 -9.76
CA ARG A 227 9.26 21.86 -10.96
C ARG A 227 8.44 20.56 -10.97
N PHE A 228 7.61 20.36 -9.96
CA PHE A 228 6.78 19.17 -9.78
C PHE A 228 5.37 19.57 -9.32
N ALA A 229 4.37 19.04 -10.02
CA ALA A 229 2.98 19.22 -9.70
C ALA A 229 2.29 17.87 -9.57
N VAL A 230 1.36 17.76 -8.62
CA VAL A 230 0.43 16.63 -8.51
C VAL A 230 -0.99 17.16 -8.53
N VAL A 231 -1.85 16.49 -9.29
CA VAL A 231 -3.31 16.69 -9.25
C VAL A 231 -3.92 15.37 -8.78
N SER A 232 -4.47 15.32 -7.57
CA SER A 232 -5.10 14.10 -7.05
C SER A 232 -6.56 14.00 -7.49
N ASP A 233 -6.91 12.83 -8.02
CA ASP A 233 -8.28 12.41 -8.37
C ASP A 233 -9.12 13.51 -9.05
N ILE A 234 -8.68 13.87 -10.26
CA ILE A 234 -9.37 14.86 -11.09
C ILE A 234 -10.83 14.47 -11.38
N THR A 235 -11.15 13.18 -11.31
CA THR A 235 -12.48 12.62 -11.59
C THR A 235 -13.45 12.71 -10.43
N ALA A 236 -12.99 12.90 -9.19
CA ALA A 236 -13.87 12.91 -8.01
C ALA A 236 -14.99 13.97 -8.05
N LEU A 237 -14.81 15.04 -8.83
CA LEU A 237 -15.72 16.18 -8.89
C LEU A 237 -16.47 16.31 -10.23
N PHE A 238 -16.32 15.36 -11.16
CA PHE A 238 -17.00 15.30 -12.46
C PHE A 238 -17.88 14.06 -12.57
#